data_AF-A0A2Z3H9G2-F1
#
_entry.id   AF-A0A2Z3H9G2-F1
#
_cell.length_a   1.000
_cell.length_b   1.000
_cell.length_c   1.000
_cell.angle_alpha   90.00
_cell.angle_beta   90.00
_cell.angle_gamma   90.00
#
_symmetry.space_group_name_H-M   'P 1'
#
loop_
_entity.id
_entity.type
_entity.pdbx_description
1 polymer ?
#
loop_
_entity_poly.entity_id
_entity_poly.type
_entity_poly.pdbx_seq_one_letter_code
_entity_poly.pdbx_strand_id
1 'polypeptide(L)'
;MGLQQAAYDRVFGECGDVLRCVLGNPFRAVTLHPSWLTSTVLALAGQMYENRDFAPMPILADALQDAGCGNDNILSHLRSDGPHVKGCWVLDGVLGKS
;
A
#
# COMPACT_ATOMS: atom_id res chain seq x y z
N MET A 1 -13.86 -26.55 22.42
CA MET A 1 -14.59 -25.91 21.30
C MET A 1 -14.07 -24.47 21.23
N GLY A 2 -13.09 -24.17 20.36
CA GLY A 2 -12.47 -22.82 20.38
C GLY A 2 -11.16 -22.64 19.61
N LEU A 3 -10.51 -23.71 19.15
CA LEU A 3 -9.24 -23.60 18.41
C LEU A 3 -9.40 -23.67 16.88
N GLN A 4 -10.59 -24.00 16.36
CA GLN A 4 -10.82 -24.13 14.91
C GLN A 4 -11.36 -22.87 14.20
N GLN A 5 -11.86 -21.86 14.94
CA GLN A 5 -12.44 -20.66 14.33
C GLN A 5 -11.36 -19.64 13.90
N ALA A 6 -10.38 -19.37 14.77
CA ALA A 6 -9.29 -18.41 14.49
C ALA A 6 -8.33 -18.85 13.36
N ALA A 7 -8.31 -20.13 13.00
CA ALA A 7 -7.54 -20.63 11.86
C ALA A 7 -8.31 -20.50 10.53
N TYR A 8 -9.65 -20.54 10.57
CA TYR A 8 -10.51 -20.36 9.40
C TYR A 8 -10.66 -18.88 9.03
N ASP A 9 -10.77 -17.99 10.03
CA ASP A 9 -10.83 -16.53 9.82
C ASP A 9 -9.54 -15.94 9.22
N ARG A 10 -8.39 -16.61 9.44
CA ARG A 10 -7.13 -16.23 8.79
C ARG A 10 -7.26 -16.40 7.28
N VAL A 11 -7.58 -17.59 6.79
CA VAL A 11 -7.58 -17.93 5.35
C VAL A 11 -8.55 -17.10 4.49
N PHE A 12 -9.68 -16.64 5.05
CA PHE A 12 -10.64 -15.82 4.30
C PHE A 12 -10.39 -14.30 4.40
N GLY A 13 -9.68 -13.82 5.41
CA GLY A 13 -9.25 -12.41 5.52
C GLY A 13 -8.14 -12.05 4.52
N GLU A 14 -7.20 -12.97 4.31
CA GLU A 14 -5.99 -12.80 3.48
C GLU A 14 -6.31 -12.34 2.05
N CYS A 15 -7.29 -12.99 1.41
CA CYS A 15 -7.70 -12.66 0.05
C CYS A 15 -8.33 -11.26 -0.04
N GLY A 16 -9.11 -10.87 0.97
CA GLY A 16 -9.78 -9.57 1.01
C GLY A 16 -8.78 -8.41 1.16
N ASP A 17 -7.74 -8.60 1.96
CA ASP A 17 -6.71 -7.58 2.18
C ASP A 17 -5.76 -7.45 0.98
N VAL A 18 -5.43 -8.56 0.29
CA VAL A 18 -4.67 -8.51 -0.97
C VAL A 18 -5.47 -7.80 -2.06
N LEU A 19 -6.76 -8.10 -2.20
CA LEU A 19 -7.64 -7.40 -3.15
C LEU A 19 -7.70 -5.90 -2.87
N ARG A 20 -7.81 -5.50 -1.59
CA ARG A 20 -7.76 -4.08 -1.19
C ARG A 20 -6.39 -3.47 -1.46
N CYS A 21 -5.31 -4.23 -1.33
CA CYS A 21 -3.97 -3.75 -1.66
C CYS A 21 -3.79 -3.52 -3.16
N VAL A 22 -4.31 -4.40 -4.03
CA VAL A 22 -4.12 -4.26 -5.48
C VAL A 22 -5.13 -3.29 -6.11
N LEU A 23 -6.40 -3.37 -5.73
CA LEU A 23 -7.46 -2.59 -6.38
C LEU A 23 -7.75 -1.27 -5.66
N GLY A 24 -7.35 -1.14 -4.39
CA GLY A 24 -7.75 -0.01 -3.57
C GLY A 24 -9.26 0.04 -3.34
N ASN A 25 -9.80 1.25 -3.25
CA ASN A 25 -11.25 1.47 -3.17
C ASN A 25 -11.80 1.80 -4.58
N PRO A 26 -12.53 0.88 -5.25
CA PRO A 26 -13.03 1.12 -6.60
C PRO A 26 -14.07 2.26 -6.67
N PHE A 27 -14.68 2.63 -5.54
CA PHE A 27 -15.66 3.73 -5.45
C PHE A 27 -15.01 5.07 -5.10
N ARG A 28 -13.70 5.09 -4.81
CA ARG A 28 -12.90 6.30 -4.59
C ARG A 28 -11.55 6.12 -5.26
N ALA A 29 -11.50 6.40 -6.57
CA ALA A 29 -10.25 6.47 -7.30
C ALA A 29 -9.35 7.53 -6.64
N VAL A 30 -8.17 7.10 -6.21
CA VAL A 30 -7.19 8.00 -5.61
C VAL A 30 -6.18 8.38 -6.67
N THR A 31 -6.11 9.66 -6.99
CA THR A 31 -5.10 10.23 -7.89
C THR A 31 -3.91 10.72 -7.07
N LEU A 32 -2.71 10.24 -7.40
CA LEU A 32 -1.48 10.78 -6.84
C LEU A 32 -1.13 12.09 -7.53
N HIS A 33 -0.92 13.15 -6.75
CA HIS A 33 -0.51 14.43 -7.29
C HIS A 33 1.00 14.40 -7.60
N PRO A 34 1.45 14.90 -8.76
CA PRO A 34 2.86 14.83 -9.16
C PRO A 34 3.81 15.56 -8.19
N SER A 35 3.31 16.55 -7.44
CA SER A 35 4.13 17.21 -6.40
C SER A 35 4.52 16.30 -5.25
N TRP A 36 3.80 15.18 -5.02
CA TRP A 36 4.12 14.21 -3.99
C TRP A 36 5.20 13.20 -4.43
N LEU A 37 5.45 13.10 -5.75
CA LEU A 37 6.39 12.15 -6.34
C LEU A 37 7.83 12.70 -6.31
N THR A 38 8.31 13.00 -5.10
CA THR A 38 9.68 13.47 -4.88
C THR A 38 10.70 12.37 -5.22
N SER A 39 11.96 12.76 -5.42
CA SER A 39 13.05 11.79 -5.68
C SER A 39 13.16 10.74 -4.57
N THR A 40 12.94 11.11 -3.32
CA THR A 40 12.93 10.19 -2.17
C THR A 40 11.80 9.18 -2.25
N VAL A 41 10.58 9.63 -2.55
CA VAL A 41 9.40 8.76 -2.70
C VAL A 41 9.60 7.76 -3.84
N LEU A 42 10.09 8.23 -4.99
CA LEU A 42 10.38 7.38 -6.15
C LEU A 42 11.50 6.38 -5.87
N ALA A 43 12.57 6.80 -5.18
CA ALA A 43 13.68 5.92 -4.84
C ALA A 43 13.27 4.82 -3.85
N LEU A 44 12.47 5.15 -2.83
CA LEU A 44 11.93 4.17 -1.88
C LEU A 44 11.00 3.18 -2.59
N ALA A 45 10.06 3.69 -3.38
CA ALA A 45 9.13 2.86 -4.14
C ALA A 45 9.86 1.92 -5.12
N GLY A 46 10.89 2.42 -5.81
CA GLY A 46 11.71 1.64 -6.72
C GLY A 46 12.43 0.49 -6.01
N GLN A 47 13.10 0.77 -4.89
CA GLN A 47 13.80 -0.25 -4.11
C GLN A 47 12.84 -1.34 -3.59
N MET A 48 11.67 -0.97 -3.09
CA MET A 48 10.63 -1.92 -2.66
C MET A 48 10.18 -2.80 -3.82
N TYR A 49 9.95 -2.21 -5.00
CA TYR A 49 9.46 -2.91 -6.18
C TYR A 49 10.50 -3.87 -6.77
N GLU A 50 11.78 -3.49 -6.80
CA GLU A 50 12.89 -4.32 -7.27
C GLU A 50 13.19 -5.48 -6.33
N ASN A 51 13.31 -5.19 -5.02
CA ASN A 51 13.65 -6.19 -4.01
C ASN A 51 12.45 -7.07 -3.61
N ARG A 52 11.22 -6.66 -3.99
CA ARG A 52 9.95 -7.24 -3.52
C ARG A 52 9.85 -7.25 -2.00
N ASP A 53 10.47 -6.26 -1.36
CA ASP A 53 10.44 -6.06 0.08
C ASP A 53 9.53 -4.88 0.40
N PHE A 54 8.37 -5.19 0.97
CA PHE A 54 7.35 -4.21 1.34
C PHE A 54 7.30 -3.99 2.87
N ALA A 55 8.29 -4.47 3.61
CA ALA A 55 8.44 -4.14 5.02
C ALA A 55 8.54 -2.62 5.30
N PRO A 56 9.19 -1.78 4.44
CA PRO A 56 9.33 -0.36 4.73
C PRO A 56 8.13 0.50 4.29
N MET A 57 6.94 -0.07 4.04
CA MET A 57 5.76 0.68 3.57
C MET A 57 5.35 1.86 4.47
N PRO A 58 5.44 1.79 5.81
CA PRO A 58 5.21 2.95 6.67
C PRO A 58 6.18 4.12 6.40
N ILE A 59 7.43 3.83 6.01
CA ILE A 59 8.44 4.85 5.67
C ILE A 59 8.05 5.56 4.37
N LEU A 60 7.50 4.83 3.40
CA LEU A 60 6.95 5.43 2.17
C LEU A 60 5.75 6.34 2.49
N ALA A 61 4.92 5.97 3.47
CA ALA A 61 3.81 6.80 3.93
C ALA A 61 4.30 8.13 4.50
N ASP A 62 5.34 8.09 5.33
CA ASP A 62 5.92 9.29 5.94
C ASP A 62 6.58 10.17 4.87
N ALA A 63 7.29 9.59 3.91
CA ALA A 63 7.87 10.33 2.79
C ALA A 63 6.81 11.03 1.92
N LEU A 64 5.67 10.36 1.66
CA LEU A 64 4.54 10.97 0.96
C LEU A 64 3.90 12.10 1.78
N GLN A 65 3.73 11.91 3.09
CA GLN A 65 3.19 12.92 3.99
C GLN A 65 4.08 14.18 4.03
N ASP A 66 5.40 13.99 4.12
CA ASP A 66 6.39 15.08 4.07
C ASP A 66 6.35 15.84 2.72
N ALA A 67 6.11 15.12 1.63
CA ALA A 67 5.90 15.72 0.31
C ALA A 67 4.55 16.46 0.16
N GLY A 68 3.73 16.51 1.22
CA GLY A 68 2.44 17.21 1.25
C GLY A 68 1.22 16.35 0.90
N CYS A 69 1.34 15.02 0.94
CA CYS A 69 0.19 14.13 0.79
C CYS A 69 -0.65 14.15 2.08
N GLY A 70 -1.84 14.76 1.99
CA GLY A 70 -2.84 14.77 3.06
C GLY A 70 -3.96 13.75 2.88
N ASN A 71 -3.81 12.76 1.99
CA ASN A 71 -4.88 11.81 1.71
C ASN A 71 -4.83 10.64 2.72
N ASP A 72 -5.74 10.66 3.70
CA ASP A 72 -5.84 9.63 4.72
C ASP A 72 -5.98 8.20 4.17
N ASN A 73 -6.61 8.01 3.00
CA ASN A 73 -6.73 6.67 2.42
C ASN A 73 -5.38 6.11 1.96
N ILE A 74 -4.51 6.97 1.41
CA ILE A 74 -3.15 6.57 1.00
C ILE A 74 -2.32 6.27 2.24
N LEU A 75 -2.29 7.21 3.19
CA LEU A 75 -1.45 7.10 4.37
C LEU A 75 -1.88 5.95 5.28
N SER A 76 -3.19 5.77 5.49
CA SER A 76 -3.70 4.65 6.27
C SER A 76 -3.49 3.32 5.57
N HIS A 77 -3.50 3.26 4.23
CA HIS A 77 -3.20 2.02 3.52
C HIS A 77 -1.74 1.60 3.70
N LEU A 78 -0.81 2.52 3.51
CA LEU A 78 0.64 2.26 3.65
C LEU A 78 1.07 1.97 5.09
N ARG A 79 0.32 2.47 6.08
CA ARG A 79 0.55 2.21 7.51
C ARG A 79 -0.23 0.99 8.02
N SER A 80 -1.07 0.38 7.20
CA SER A 80 -1.82 -0.81 7.59
C SER A 80 -0.87 -2.00 7.69
N ASP A 81 -1.10 -2.86 8.68
CA ASP A 81 -0.39 -4.16 8.81
C ASP A 81 -0.86 -5.20 7.76
N GLY A 82 -1.59 -4.74 6.73
CA GLY A 82 -2.16 -5.61 5.71
C GLY A 82 -1.07 -6.09 4.75
N PRO A 83 -1.26 -7.25 4.09
CA PRO A 83 -0.33 -7.72 3.08
C PRO A 83 -0.17 -6.70 1.95
N HIS A 84 1.07 -6.25 1.76
CA HIS A 84 1.47 -5.48 0.60
C HIS A 84 2.13 -6.38 -0.43
N VAL A 85 1.69 -6.26 -1.69
CA VAL A 85 2.19 -7.06 -2.81
C VAL A 85 2.56 -6.16 -3.98
N LYS A 86 3.32 -6.74 -4.91
CA LYS A 86 3.53 -6.12 -6.23
C LYS A 86 2.18 -5.96 -6.92
N GLY A 87 1.85 -4.75 -7.38
CA GLY A 87 0.49 -4.40 -7.79
C GLY A 87 -0.25 -3.52 -6.78
N CYS A 88 0.36 -3.20 -5.63
CA CYS A 88 -0.20 -2.27 -4.66
C CYS A 88 -0.57 -0.95 -5.34
N TRP A 89 -1.84 -0.54 -5.29
CA TRP A 89 -2.35 0.61 -6.04
C TRP A 89 -1.60 1.91 -5.76
N VAL A 90 -1.09 2.10 -4.53
CA VAL A 90 -0.26 3.25 -4.17
C VAL A 90 1.12 3.16 -4.80
N LEU A 91 1.77 1.99 -4.68
CA LEU A 91 3.13 1.78 -5.17
C LEU A 91 3.21 1.87 -6.69
N ASP A 92 2.26 1.21 -7.36
CA ASP A 92 2.10 1.21 -8.81
C ASP A 92 1.76 2.62 -9.32
N GLY A 93 0.90 3.36 -8.61
CA GLY A 93 0.63 4.75 -8.90
C GLY A 93 1.87 5.67 -8.74
N VAL A 94 2.69 5.44 -7.71
CA VAL A 94 3.94 6.21 -7.50
C VAL A 94 4.94 5.95 -8.64
N LEU A 95 5.03 4.71 -9.10
CA LEU A 95 5.96 4.30 -10.16
C LEU A 95 5.41 4.48 -11.58
N GLY A 96 4.16 4.90 -11.74
CA GLY A 96 3.48 4.96 -13.04
C GLY A 96 3.36 3.60 -13.72
N LYS A 97 3.28 2.52 -12.94
CA LYS A 97 3.11 1.14 -13.39
C LYS A 97 1.62 0.82 -13.25
N SER A 98 0.81 0.95 -14.29
CA SER A 98 -0.61 0.55 -14.29
C SER A 98 -1.09 0.25 -15.70
#